data_AF-A0A8C9VIX7-F1
#
_entry.id   AF-A0A8C9VIX7-F1
#
_cell.length_a   1.000
_cell.length_b   1.000
_cell.length_c   1.000
_cell.angle_alpha   90.00
_cell.angle_beta   90.00
_cell.angle_gamma   90.00
#
_symmetry.space_group_name_H-M   'P 1'
#
loop_
_entity.id
_entity.type
_entity.pdbx_description
1 polymer ?
#
loop_
_entity_poly.entity_id
_entity_poly.type
_entity_poly.pdbx_seq_one_letter_code
_entity_poly.pdbx_strand_id
1 'polypeptide(L)'
;MVVRLFIASSSGSVVIKKRQQAIVGFLEANRIPFEAVDITMLEDQRLWMYRNIPEDKHPEKGNPLPPQIFSDQQYCGDYEDFFQAKENNTVFSFLRLPSHPASQVGPGSETPRWPFGTFQR
;
A
#
# COMPACT_ATOMS: atom_id res chain seq x y z
N MET A 1 8.24 5.00 -6.45
CA MET A 1 7.19 4.25 -5.75
C MET A 1 5.92 4.41 -6.55
N VAL A 2 5.34 3.31 -7.02
CA VAL A 2 4.09 3.32 -7.80
C VAL A 2 3.06 2.44 -7.10
N VAL A 3 1.94 3.03 -6.68
CA VAL A 3 0.83 2.27 -6.09
C VAL A 3 0.06 1.60 -7.21
N ARG A 4 -0.06 0.27 -7.17
CA ARG A 4 -0.86 -0.52 -8.09
C ARG A 4 -2.09 -1.04 -7.39
N LEU A 5 -3.25 -0.72 -7.94
CA LEU A 5 -4.54 -1.14 -7.44
C LEU A 5 -5.15 -2.13 -8.42
N PHE A 6 -5.21 -3.40 -8.02
CA PHE A 6 -5.85 -4.44 -8.82
C PHE A 6 -7.35 -4.39 -8.59
N ILE A 7 -8.09 -4.12 -9.66
CA ILE A 7 -9.53 -3.94 -9.69
C ILE A 7 -10.18 -4.97 -10.61
N ALA A 8 -11.47 -5.22 -10.42
CA ALA A 8 -12.28 -6.00 -11.34
C ALA A 8 -13.52 -5.22 -11.76
N SER A 9 -13.43 -4.57 -12.92
CA SER A 9 -14.51 -3.75 -13.47
C SER A 9 -15.75 -4.59 -13.79
N SER A 10 -15.55 -5.77 -14.38
CA SER A 10 -16.64 -6.71 -14.71
C SER A 10 -17.12 -7.56 -13.51
N SER A 11 -16.80 -7.18 -12.26
CA SER A 11 -17.26 -7.95 -11.10
C SER A 11 -18.79 -7.88 -10.94
N GLY A 12 -19.43 -9.03 -10.76
CA GLY A 12 -20.87 -9.13 -10.47
C GLY A 12 -21.26 -8.69 -9.06
N SER A 13 -20.29 -8.53 -8.16
CA SER A 13 -20.55 -8.13 -6.77
C SER A 13 -20.55 -6.61 -6.59
N VAL A 14 -21.70 -6.08 -6.19
CA VAL A 14 -21.86 -4.65 -5.86
C VAL A 14 -20.93 -4.23 -4.72
N VAL A 15 -20.71 -5.12 -3.75
CA VAL A 15 -19.82 -4.88 -2.61
C VAL A 15 -18.39 -4.68 -3.10
N ILE A 16 -17.90 -5.56 -3.98
CA ILE A 16 -16.55 -5.48 -4.54
C ILE A 16 -16.39 -4.18 -5.34
N LYS A 17 -17.38 -3.78 -6.13
CA LYS A 17 -17.36 -2.51 -6.87
C LYS A 17 -17.30 -1.28 -5.94
N LYS A 18 -18.11 -1.25 -4.89
CA LYS A 18 -18.09 -0.16 -3.90
C LYS A 18 -16.75 -0.05 -3.18
N ARG A 19 -16.15 -1.18 -2.80
CA ARG A 19 -14.83 -1.23 -2.16
C ARG A 19 -13.73 -0.66 -3.05
N GLN A 20 -13.72 -1.06 -4.33
CA GLN A 20 -12.78 -0.52 -5.32
C GLN A 20 -12.95 1.00 -5.49
N GLN A 21 -14.19 1.46 -5.69
CA GLN A 21 -14.48 2.89 -5.82
C GLN A 21 -14.08 3.70 -4.59
N ALA A 22 -14.27 3.15 -3.39
CA ALA A 22 -13.87 3.81 -2.15
C ALA A 22 -12.36 4.03 -2.06
N ILE A 23 -11.55 3.04 -2.48
CA ILE A 23 -10.08 3.18 -2.50
C ILE A 23 -9.66 4.16 -3.60
N VAL A 24 -10.19 4.01 -4.81
CA VAL A 24 -9.90 4.91 -5.95
C VAL A 24 -10.18 6.36 -5.57
N GLY A 25 -11.40 6.64 -5.09
CA GLY A 25 -11.79 7.99 -4.69
C GLY A 25 -10.94 8.55 -3.55
N PHE A 26 -10.47 7.71 -2.63
CA PHE A 26 -9.54 8.14 -1.60
C PHE A 26 -8.17 8.52 -2.18
N LEU A 27 -7.60 7.68 -3.06
CA LEU A 27 -6.30 7.94 -3.67
C LEU A 27 -6.35 9.23 -4.50
N GLU A 28 -7.40 9.42 -5.29
CA GLU A 28 -7.63 10.64 -6.09
C GLU A 28 -7.79 11.89 -5.20
N ALA A 29 -8.61 11.80 -4.14
CA ALA A 29 -8.82 12.92 -3.21
C ALA A 29 -7.53 13.34 -2.50
N ASN A 30 -6.64 12.38 -2.20
CA ASN A 30 -5.34 12.64 -1.57
C ASN A 30 -4.22 12.93 -2.59
N ARG A 31 -4.54 13.01 -3.89
CA ARG A 31 -3.59 13.20 -5.00
C ARG A 31 -2.43 12.20 -4.98
N ILE A 32 -2.72 10.98 -4.57
CA ILE A 32 -1.76 9.89 -4.58
C ILE A 32 -1.74 9.32 -6.00
N PRO A 33 -0.59 9.30 -6.70
CA PRO A 33 -0.50 8.66 -8.00
C PRO A 33 -0.63 7.14 -7.86
N PHE A 34 -1.57 6.55 -8.59
CA PHE A 34 -1.77 5.10 -8.62
C PHE A 34 -2.12 4.62 -10.02
N GLU A 35 -1.89 3.33 -10.25
CA GLU A 35 -2.20 2.61 -11.48
C GLU A 35 -3.32 1.60 -11.18
N ALA A 36 -4.48 1.78 -11.81
CA ALA A 36 -5.59 0.84 -11.70
C ALA A 36 -5.44 -0.27 -12.74
N VAL A 37 -5.17 -1.49 -12.29
CA VAL A 37 -4.98 -2.66 -13.16
C VAL A 37 -6.25 -3.50 -13.14
N ASP A 38 -6.97 -3.55 -14.27
CA ASP A 38 -8.18 -4.35 -14.39
C ASP A 38 -7.86 -5.81 -14.71
N ILE A 39 -8.07 -6.69 -13.74
CA ILE A 39 -7.78 -8.12 -13.86
C ILE A 39 -8.89 -8.89 -14.59
N THR A 40 -10.03 -8.26 -14.92
CA THR A 40 -11.12 -8.95 -15.63
C THR A 40 -10.81 -9.23 -17.09
N MET A 41 -9.99 -8.37 -17.70
CA MET A 41 -9.58 -8.48 -19.11
C MET A 41 -8.12 -8.95 -19.26
N LEU A 42 -7.37 -9.02 -18.16
CA LEU A 42 -5.94 -9.32 -18.15
C LEU A 42 -5.65 -10.54 -17.26
N GLU A 43 -5.70 -11.73 -17.86
CA GLU A 43 -5.48 -12.98 -17.14
C GLU A 43 -4.06 -13.07 -16.52
N ASP A 44 -3.04 -12.59 -17.23
CA ASP A 44 -1.67 -12.55 -16.69
C ASP A 44 -1.58 -11.70 -15.42
N GLN A 45 -2.27 -10.56 -15.37
CA GLN A 45 -2.30 -9.69 -14.19
C GLN A 45 -3.07 -10.33 -13.04
N ARG A 46 -4.16 -11.06 -13.35
CA ARG A 46 -4.90 -11.85 -12.37
C ARG A 46 -4.01 -12.92 -11.73
N LEU A 47 -3.28 -13.68 -12.55
CA LEU A 47 -2.41 -14.74 -12.07
C LEU A 47 -1.21 -14.17 -11.31
N TRP A 48 -0.65 -13.05 -11.79
CA TRP A 48 0.40 -12.32 -11.09
C TRP A 48 -0.08 -11.87 -9.71
N MET A 49 -1.28 -11.28 -9.62
CA MET A 49 -1.88 -10.89 -8.35
C MET A 49 -1.97 -12.10 -7.40
N TYR A 50 -2.48 -13.24 -7.86
CA TYR A 50 -2.60 -14.45 -7.03
C TYR A 50 -1.24 -14.96 -6.51
N ARG A 51 -0.20 -14.92 -7.35
CA ARG A 51 1.15 -15.38 -6.98
C ARG A 51 1.87 -14.44 -6.02
N ASN A 52 1.59 -13.15 -6.07
CA ASN A 52 2.28 -12.14 -5.26
C ASN A 52 1.55 -11.81 -3.95
N ILE A 53 0.35 -12.34 -3.73
CA ILE A 53 -0.33 -12.27 -2.42
C ILE A 53 0.28 -13.34 -1.51
N PRO A 54 0.75 -12.99 -0.30
CA PRO A 54 1.29 -13.96 0.66
C PRO A 54 0.20 -14.96 1.10
N GLU A 55 0.54 -16.24 1.20
CA GLU A 55 -0.41 -17.33 1.54
C GLU A 55 -1.23 -17.06 2.81
N ASP A 56 -0.63 -16.41 3.82
CA ASP A 56 -1.28 -16.05 5.08
C ASP A 56 -2.48 -15.08 4.90
N LYS A 57 -2.50 -14.35 3.78
CA LYS A 57 -3.56 -13.40 3.40
C LYS A 57 -4.53 -14.00 2.39
N HIS A 58 -4.38 -15.28 2.02
CA HIS A 58 -5.35 -15.94 1.15
C HIS A 58 -6.63 -16.22 1.95
N PRO A 59 -7.81 -16.04 1.33
CA PRO A 59 -9.06 -16.37 2.01
C PRO A 59 -9.15 -17.87 2.30
N GLU A 60 -9.72 -18.26 3.44
CA GLU A 60 -9.89 -19.67 3.84
C GLU A 60 -10.65 -20.52 2.81
N LYS A 61 -11.48 -19.88 1.97
CA LYS A 61 -12.17 -20.51 0.85
C LYS A 61 -12.11 -19.64 -0.40
N GLY A 62 -11.57 -20.23 -1.47
CA GLY A 62 -11.57 -19.66 -2.81
C GLY A 62 -10.35 -18.80 -3.10
N ASN A 63 -10.46 -17.97 -4.14
CA ASN A 63 -9.35 -17.16 -4.62
C ASN A 63 -9.45 -15.75 -4.02
N PRO A 64 -8.31 -15.06 -3.83
CA PRO A 64 -8.33 -13.68 -3.37
C PRO A 64 -9.14 -12.79 -4.33
N LEU A 65 -9.99 -11.95 -3.73
CA LEU A 65 -10.89 -11.07 -4.46
C LEU A 65 -10.32 -9.64 -4.50
N PRO A 66 -10.52 -8.90 -5.59
CA PRO A 66 -10.21 -7.48 -5.63
C PRO A 66 -11.16 -6.67 -4.72
N PRO A 67 -10.74 -5.49 -4.23
CA PRO A 67 -9.49 -4.78 -4.54
C PRO A 67 -8.27 -5.31 -3.80
N GLN A 68 -7.11 -5.34 -4.47
CA GLN A 68 -5.82 -5.71 -3.88
C GLN A 68 -4.79 -4.61 -4.16
N ILE A 69 -4.05 -4.19 -3.13
CA ILE A 69 -3.14 -3.05 -3.21
C ILE A 69 -1.70 -3.52 -3.12
N PHE A 70 -0.90 -3.06 -4.08
CA PHE A 70 0.53 -3.29 -4.15
C PHE A 70 1.25 -1.95 -4.23
N SER A 71 2.43 -1.89 -3.61
CA SER A 71 3.37 -0.79 -3.80
C SER A 71 4.55 -1.35 -4.58
N ASP A 72 4.68 -0.93 -5.84
CA ASP A 72 5.55 -1.49 -6.87
C ASP A 72 5.29 -3.00 -7.11
N GLN A 73 6.06 -3.88 -6.45
CA GLN A 73 5.92 -5.35 -6.52
C GLN A 73 5.56 -5.96 -5.17
N GLN A 74 5.43 -5.15 -4.12
CA GLN A 74 5.26 -5.64 -2.77
C GLN A 74 3.83 -5.46 -2.30
N TYR A 75 3.23 -6.55 -1.84
CA TYR A 75 1.87 -6.57 -1.32
C TYR A 75 1.72 -5.61 -0.14
N CYS A 76 0.74 -4.70 -0.20
CA CYS A 76 0.40 -3.81 0.91
C CYS A 76 -0.71 -4.41 1.76
N GLY A 77 -1.80 -4.85 1.11
CA GLY A 77 -2.98 -5.39 1.79
C GLY A 77 -4.22 -5.36 0.90
N ASP A 78 -5.31 -5.87 1.45
CA ASP A 78 -6.63 -5.87 0.82
C ASP A 78 -7.46 -4.65 1.24
N TYR A 79 -8.77 -4.69 0.99
CA TYR A 79 -9.69 -3.61 1.38
C TYR A 79 -9.74 -3.39 2.89
N GLU A 80 -9.76 -4.45 3.71
CA GLU A 80 -9.90 -4.32 5.15
C GLU A 80 -8.64 -3.70 5.76
N ASP A 81 -7.45 -4.15 5.35
CA ASP A 81 -6.18 -3.55 5.76
C ASP A 81 -6.12 -2.05 5.39
N PHE A 82 -6.57 -1.69 4.18
CA PHE A 82 -6.65 -0.28 3.76
C PHE A 82 -7.65 0.52 4.59
N PHE A 83 -8.81 -0.05 4.89
CA PHE A 83 -9.84 0.59 5.68
C PHE A 83 -9.31 0.87 7.11
N GLN A 84 -8.66 -0.11 7.73
CA GLN A 84 -8.01 0.06 9.02
C GLN A 84 -6.91 1.13 8.99
N ALA A 85 -6.08 1.15 7.94
CA ALA A 85 -5.07 2.19 7.76
C ALA A 85 -5.71 3.59 7.58
N LYS A 86 -6.87 3.67 6.92
CA LYS A 86 -7.65 4.90 6.78
C LYS A 86 -8.21 5.39 8.11
N GLU A 87 -8.78 4.50 8.91
CA GLU A 87 -9.28 4.84 10.26
C GLU A 87 -8.14 5.32 11.18
N ASN A 88 -6.96 4.70 11.07
CA ASN A 88 -5.78 5.07 11.83
C ASN A 88 -4.98 6.23 11.23
N ASN A 89 -5.41 6.80 10.09
CA ASN A 89 -4.67 7.83 9.34
C ASN A 89 -3.22 7.43 8.95
N THR A 90 -2.96 6.13 8.81
CA THR A 90 -1.65 5.56 8.45
C THR A 90 -1.58 5.09 7.00
N VAL A 91 -2.52 5.51 6.14
CA VAL A 91 -2.60 5.06 4.72
C VAL A 91 -1.31 5.30 3.95
N PHE A 92 -0.63 6.44 4.15
CA PHE A 92 0.65 6.70 3.49
C PHE A 92 1.71 5.64 3.83
N SER A 93 1.80 5.26 5.11
CA SER A 93 2.69 4.19 5.58
C SER A 93 2.28 2.82 5.03
N PHE A 94 0.97 2.53 5.01
CA PHE A 94 0.40 1.31 4.42
C PHE A 94 0.76 1.17 2.93
N LEU A 95 0.65 2.27 2.16
CA LEU A 95 1.04 2.33 0.75
C LEU A 95 2.56 2.38 0.54
N ARG A 96 3.34 2.34 1.63
CA ARG A 96 4.81 2.53 1.67
C ARG A 96 5.27 3.83 1.01
N LEU A 97 4.41 4.84 0.98
CA LEU A 97 4.74 6.15 0.48
C LEU A 97 5.44 6.94 1.59
N PRO A 98 6.41 7.81 1.26
CA PRO A 98 6.89 8.77 2.23
C PRO A 98 5.68 9.63 2.63
N SER A 99 5.24 9.52 3.88
CA SER A 99 4.41 10.55 4.50
C SER A 99 5.11 11.87 4.22
N HIS A 100 4.42 12.82 3.59
CA HIS A 100 4.88 14.16 3.19
C HIS A 100 6.27 14.59 3.75
N PRO A 101 7.20 15.17 2.95
CA PRO A 101 8.60 15.46 3.32
C PRO A 101 8.83 16.43 4.52
N ALA A 102 7.84 16.68 5.37
CA ALA A 102 7.96 17.44 6.62
C ALA A 102 8.23 16.57 7.86
N SER A 103 8.34 15.24 7.75
CA SER A 103 8.71 14.37 8.88
C SER A 103 9.94 13.51 8.57
N GLN A 104 11.01 14.19 8.17
CA GLN A 104 12.35 13.69 8.42
C GLN A 104 12.67 13.95 9.90
N VAL A 105 12.09 13.15 10.80
CA VAL A 105 12.60 13.01 12.17
C VAL A 105 12.84 11.52 12.38
N GLY A 106 14.02 11.06 11.95
CA GLY A 106 14.50 9.75 12.36
C GLY A 106 14.81 9.78 13.85
N PRO A 107 14.27 8.86 14.67
CA PRO A 107 14.78 8.66 16.01
C PRO A 107 15.89 7.60 15.96
N GLY A 108 17.13 8.04 16.19
CA GLY A 108 18.10 7.28 16.98
C GLY A 108 19.00 6.26 16.27
N SER A 109 20.22 6.69 15.94
CA SER A 109 21.52 6.09 16.35
C SER A 109 22.59 6.91 15.61
N GLU A 110 23.41 7.76 16.23
CA GLU A 110 24.33 7.47 17.32
C GLU A 110 25.00 8.80 17.71
N THR A 111 25.01 9.17 18.99
CA THR A 111 26.07 10.01 19.60
C THR A 111 26.19 9.57 21.06
N PRO A 112 27.33 9.76 21.77
CA PRO A 112 28.64 10.27 21.36
C PRO A 112 29.83 9.39 21.83
N ARG A 113 31.04 9.65 21.31
CA ARG A 113 32.40 9.49 21.93
C ARG A 113 33.40 9.36 20.78
N TRP A 114 34.43 10.21 20.67
CA TRP A 114 35.69 10.09 21.42
C TRP A 114 36.35 11.45 21.75
N PRO A 115 37.33 11.49 22.69
CA PRO A 115 37.86 12.70 23.30
C PRO A 115 39.26 13.07 22.80
N PHE A 116 39.45 14.11 22.00
CA PHE A 116 40.74 14.79 21.80
C PHE A 116 40.41 16.17 21.19
N GLY A 117 40.93 17.30 21.62
CA GLY A 117 41.99 17.59 22.57
C GLY A 117 41.95 19.09 22.89
N THR A 118 42.57 19.41 24.02
CA THR A 118 42.94 20.76 24.48
C THR A 118 43.43 21.67 23.36
N PHE A 119 42.91 22.90 23.29
CA PHE A 119 43.75 24.05 23.01
C PHE A 119 43.20 25.31 23.70
N GLN A 120 43.81 25.65 24.84
CA GLN A 120 43.89 27.04 25.25
C GLN A 120 45.02 27.70 24.45
N ARG A 121 44.71 28.83 23.81
CA ARG A 121 45.53 30.04 23.87
C ARG A 121 44.75 31.25 23.38
#